data_AF-A0A0D0AAC8-F1
#
_entry.id   AF-A0A0D0AAC8-F1
#
_cell.length_a   1.000
_cell.length_b   1.000
_cell.length_c   1.000
_cell.angle_alpha   90.00
_cell.angle_beta   90.00
_cell.angle_gamma   90.00
#
_symmetry.space_group_name_H-M   'P 1'
#
loop_
_entity.id
_entity.type
_entity.pdbx_description
1 polymer ?
#
loop_
_entity_poly.entity_id
_entity_poly.type
_entity_poly.pdbx_seq_one_letter_code
_entity_poly.pdbx_strand_id
1 'polypeptide(L)' 'INALYAPILLPGHPPMNDSFFLECTILSTKNTDVDEINAAILDSFPGEKAVFTSADSV' A
#
# COMPACT_ATOMS: atom_id res chain seq x y z
N ILE A 1 -3.59 -2.37 -4.26
CA ILE A 1 -2.11 -2.33 -4.19
C ILE A 1 -1.47 -2.07 -5.55
N ASN A 2 -1.89 -2.77 -6.63
CA ASN A 2 -1.36 -2.52 -7.98
C ASN A 2 -1.43 -1.06 -8.44
N ALA A 3 -2.40 -0.26 -7.97
CA ALA A 3 -2.53 1.14 -8.36
C ALA A 3 -1.50 2.09 -7.73
N LEU A 4 -1.01 1.81 -6.50
CA LEU A 4 -0.11 2.72 -5.78
C LEU A 4 1.37 2.47 -6.14
N TYR A 5 1.71 1.22 -6.42
CA TYR A 5 3.09 0.80 -6.71
C TYR A 5 3.23 0.18 -8.10
N ALA A 6 2.32 0.52 -9.03
CA ALA A 6 2.30 -0.02 -10.39
C ALA A 6 3.69 -0.06 -11.07
N PRO A 7 4.54 0.99 -10.97
CA PRO A 7 5.82 1.02 -11.64
C PRO A 7 6.81 -0.05 -11.14
N ILE A 8 6.72 -0.44 -9.87
CA ILE A 8 7.68 -1.36 -9.24
C ILE A 8 7.20 -2.82 -9.20
N LEU A 9 5.92 -3.05 -9.51
CA LEU A 9 5.32 -4.39 -9.56
C LEU A 9 5.50 -5.07 -10.93
N LEU A 10 6.08 -4.38 -11.91
CA LEU A 10 6.38 -4.94 -13.23
C LEU A 10 7.71 -5.71 -13.22
N PRO A 11 7.78 -6.91 -13.83
CA PRO A 11 9.03 -7.64 -13.97
C PRO A 11 10.09 -6.83 -14.73
N GLY A 12 11.30 -6.74 -14.20
CA GLY A 12 12.42 -6.08 -14.86
C GLY A 12 12.42 -4.55 -14.80
N HIS A 13 11.59 -3.92 -13.94
CA HIS A 13 11.68 -2.48 -13.73
C HIS A 13 13.06 -2.10 -13.16
N PRO A 14 13.67 -1.00 -13.65
CA PRO A 14 14.89 -0.47 -13.05
C PRO A 14 14.58 0.07 -11.64
N PRO A 15 15.54 0.02 -10.68
CA PRO A 15 15.29 0.54 -9.34
C PRO A 15 14.82 2.00 -9.38
N MET A 16 13.72 2.29 -8.67
CA MET A 16 13.22 3.65 -8.52
C MET A 16 14.19 4.48 -7.67
N ASN A 17 14.18 5.81 -7.87
CA ASN A 17 14.90 6.72 -6.99
C ASN A 17 14.27 6.74 -5.59
N ASP A 18 15.06 7.13 -4.59
CA ASP A 18 14.58 7.22 -3.19
C ASP A 18 13.40 8.21 -3.06
N SER A 19 13.33 9.23 -3.93
CA SER A 19 12.24 10.21 -3.94
C SER A 19 10.88 9.61 -4.28
N PHE A 20 10.81 8.53 -5.07
CA PHE A 20 9.56 7.85 -5.39
C PHE A 20 8.84 7.38 -4.12
N PHE A 21 9.59 6.77 -3.19
CA PHE A 21 9.02 6.31 -1.92
C PHE A 21 8.66 7.49 -1.02
N LEU A 22 9.47 8.55 -1.02
CA LEU A 22 9.17 9.75 -0.25
C LEU A 22 7.85 10.40 -0.69
N GLU A 23 7.57 10.42 -1.99
CA GLU A 23 6.34 11.02 -2.55
C GLU A 23 5.10 10.14 -2.35
N CYS A 24 5.26 8.82 -2.27
CA CYS A 24 4.14 7.88 -2.10
C CYS A 24 3.90 7.43 -0.65
N THR A 25 4.76 7.80 0.30
CA THR A 25 4.66 7.34 1.69
C THR A 25 4.04 8.40 2.60
N ILE A 26 2.98 8.01 3.31
CA ILE A 26 2.38 8.81 4.37
C ILE A 26 2.82 8.20 5.70
N LEU A 27 3.47 9.00 6.56
CA LEU A 27 3.93 8.58 7.87
C LEU A 27 2.98 9.08 8.96
N SER A 28 2.65 8.21 9.91
CA SER A 28 1.91 8.60 11.12
C SER A 28 2.56 8.06 12.39
N THR A 29 2.25 8.69 13.52
CA THR A 29 2.84 8.38 14.83
C THR A 29 2.21 7.18 15.53
N LYS A 30 0.97 6.81 15.17
CA LYS A 30 0.25 5.68 15.79
C LYS A 30 -0.22 4.70 14.73
N ASN A 31 -0.16 3.41 15.06
CA ASN A 31 -0.65 2.36 14.17
C ASN A 31 -2.17 2.45 13.92
N THR A 32 -2.95 2.99 14.86
CA THR A 32 -4.38 3.25 14.66
C THR A 32 -4.60 4.25 13.53
N ASP A 33 -3.84 5.34 13.50
CA ASP A 33 -3.91 6.33 12.43
C ASP A 33 -3.44 5.73 11.10
N VAL A 34 -2.40 4.87 11.12
CA VAL A 34 -1.94 4.14 9.93
C VAL A 34 -3.04 3.23 9.37
N ASP A 35 -3.75 2.51 10.24
CA ASP A 35 -4.85 1.62 9.85
C ASP A 35 -6.01 2.41 9.23
N GLU A 36 -6.41 3.52 9.85
CA GLU A 36 -7.47 4.40 9.32
C GLU A 36 -7.10 5.01 7.96
N ILE A 37 -5.87 5.51 7.81
CA ILE A 37 -5.36 6.06 6.55
C ILE A 37 -5.37 4.98 5.46
N ASN A 38 -4.86 3.80 5.76
CA ASN A 38 -4.81 2.69 4.81
C ASN A 38 -6.22 2.23 4.41
N ALA A 39 -7.15 2.13 5.36
CA ALA A 39 -8.53 1.77 5.09
C ALA A 39 -9.22 2.81 4.18
N ALA A 40 -9.09 4.11 4.49
CA ALA A 40 -9.68 5.18 3.70
C ALA A 40 -9.11 5.23 2.27
N ILE A 41 -7.79 5.02 2.11
CA ILE A 41 -7.15 4.95 0.80
C ILE A 41 -7.65 3.73 0.02
N LEU A 42 -7.73 2.55 0.65
CA LEU A 42 -8.21 1.33 -0.01
C LEU A 42 -9.66 1.45 -0.46
N ASP A 43 -10.53 2.02 0.37
CA ASP A 43 -11.95 2.22 0.06
C ASP A 43 -12.18 3.25 -1.07
N SER A 44 -11.20 4.10 -1.35
CA SER A 44 -11.25 5.05 -2.47
C SER A 44 -11.00 4.42 -3.85
N PHE A 45 -10.40 3.21 -3.89
CA PHE A 45 -10.09 2.56 -5.16
C PHE A 45 -11.31 1.85 -5.76
N PRO A 46 -11.61 2.06 -7.05
CA PRO A 46 -12.62 1.28 -7.74
C PRO A 46 -12.09 -0.14 -7.98
N GLY A 47 -12.69 -1.15 -7.36
CA GLY A 47 -12.29 -2.54 -7.53
C GLY A 47 -12.85 -3.48 -6.46
N GLU A 48 -12.52 -4.76 -6.57
CA GLU A 48 -12.90 -5.77 -5.58
C GLU A 48 -11.90 -5.77 -4.41
N LYS A 49 -12.43 -5.83 -3.19
CA LYS A 49 -11.64 -5.93 -1.96
C LYS A 49 -11.20 -7.38 -1.76
N ALA A 50 -9.90 -7.63 -1.88
CA ALA A 50 -9.31 -8.89 -1.47
C ALA A 50 -8.93 -8.85 0.01
N VAL A 51 -9.36 -9.86 0.78
CA VAL A 51 -9.01 -10.02 2.19
C VAL A 51 -8.16 -11.28 2.33
N PHE A 52 -6.94 -11.10 2.86
CA PHE A 52 -6.01 -12.21 3.12
C PHE A 52 -5.97 -12.44 4.62
N THR A 53 -6.47 -13.59 5.06
CA THR A 53 -6.46 -13.99 6.46
C THR A 53 -5.08 -14.52 6.83
N SER A 54 -4.62 -14.24 8.06
CA SER A 54 -3.38 -14.80 8.58
C SER A 54 -3.42 -16.34 8.54
N ALA A 55 -2.31 -16.96 8.16
CA ALA A 55 -2.16 -18.41 8.23
C ALA A 55 -2.01 -18.89 9.69
N ASP A 56 -1.54 -18.02 10.58
CA ASP A 56 -1.52 -18.25 12.01
C ASP A 56 -2.88 -17.82 12.59
N SER A 57 -3.69 -18.81 12.98
CA SER A 57 -4.92 -18.60 13.72
C SER A 57 -4.60 -18.83 15.19
N VAL A 58 -4.66 -17.75 15.98
CA VAL A 58 -4.52 -17.78 17.45
C VAL A 58 -5.63 -18.57 18.12
#